data_AF-A0A1H0YZ29-F1
#
_entry.id   AF-A0A1H0YZ29-F1
#
_cell.length_a   1.000
_cell.length_b   1.000
_cell.length_c   1.000
_cell.angle_alpha   90.00
_cell.angle_beta   90.00
_cell.angle_gamma   90.00
#
_symmetry.space_group_name_H-M   'P 1'
#
loop_
_entity.id
_entity.type
_entity.pdbx_description
1 polymer ?
#
loop_
_entity_poly.entity_id
_entity_poly.type
_entity_poly.pdbx_seq_one_letter_code
_entity_poly.pdbx_strand_id
1 'polypeptide(L)'
;MFWSKALQHLVVTSFHQQGYETYGKNCILSFLKNWPEHVRMLIYAENVQVEEIDPRLIVLDQNEALPELEIFKKTYSDHPFANGACPTNPDRTNHFRWDAVRFSNKVFAISDAIRNNKHKLDQLIWLDADTITHQPIPAKFLDKLAPRGKELAAYLNRRGCPECGWVGYNLRHPNIDDFAEHFENIYTSGDFLELEENHDSYVFWHLVKKYQNENIATFKLLGSRYASGHIFINSSLGKYMDHLKGPRKDAGKSSPKDLHISRKEPWWTN
;
A
#
# COMPACT_ATOMS: atom_id res chain seq x y z
N MET A 1 33.18 -10.66 -11.06
CA MET A 1 31.95 -9.86 -11.26
C MET A 1 30.81 -10.64 -10.62
N PHE A 2 30.48 -10.35 -9.36
CA PHE A 2 29.41 -11.05 -8.66
C PHE A 2 28.08 -10.48 -9.11
N TRP A 3 27.37 -11.19 -9.98
CA TRP A 3 25.98 -10.87 -10.29
C TRP A 3 25.16 -11.12 -9.03
N SER A 4 24.66 -10.06 -8.39
CA SER A 4 23.69 -10.22 -7.30
C SER A 4 22.45 -10.87 -7.89
N LYS A 5 22.01 -12.00 -7.31
CA LYS A 5 20.75 -12.67 -7.68
C LYS A 5 19.61 -11.64 -7.67
N ALA A 6 18.76 -11.66 -8.70
CA ALA A 6 17.56 -10.83 -8.75
C ALA A 6 16.68 -11.12 -7.54
N LEU A 7 16.07 -10.07 -6.97
CA LEU A 7 15.23 -10.24 -5.78
C LEU A 7 13.91 -10.91 -6.15
N GLN A 8 13.36 -11.68 -5.22
CA GLN A 8 12.03 -12.27 -5.33
C GLN A 8 10.99 -11.35 -4.71
N HIS A 9 10.09 -10.84 -5.55
CA HIS A 9 9.07 -9.86 -5.20
C HIS A 9 7.68 -10.48 -5.17
N LEU A 10 6.85 -10.06 -4.21
CA LEU A 10 5.41 -10.31 -4.18
C LEU A 10 4.67 -8.98 -4.08
N VAL A 11 3.75 -8.74 -5.01
CA VAL A 11 2.80 -7.62 -4.91
C VAL A 11 1.61 -8.07 -4.08
N VAL A 12 1.11 -7.21 -3.20
CA VAL A 12 -0.06 -7.45 -2.37
C VAL A 12 -1.05 -6.32 -2.58
N THR A 13 -2.32 -6.66 -2.77
CA THR A 13 -3.40 -5.70 -2.89
C THR A 13 -4.68 -6.25 -2.27
N SER A 14 -5.66 -5.38 -2.02
CA SER A 14 -7.00 -5.79 -1.60
C SER A 14 -8.07 -4.88 -2.18
N PHE A 15 -9.28 -5.41 -2.31
CA PHE A 15 -10.47 -4.67 -2.73
C PHE A 15 -11.74 -5.46 -2.42
N HIS A 16 -12.85 -4.74 -2.32
CA HIS A 16 -14.21 -5.29 -2.29
C HIS A 16 -14.85 -5.24 -3.68
N GLN A 17 -16.06 -5.79 -3.84
CA GLN A 17 -16.80 -5.85 -5.11
C GLN A 17 -16.82 -4.52 -5.89
N GLN A 18 -17.31 -3.42 -5.29
CA GLN A 18 -17.36 -2.13 -5.97
C GLN A 18 -15.95 -1.61 -6.33
N GLY A 19 -14.96 -1.85 -5.47
CA GLY A 19 -13.56 -1.52 -5.75
C GLY A 19 -13.00 -2.28 -6.95
N TYR A 20 -13.30 -3.58 -7.05
CA TYR A 20 -12.92 -4.42 -8.19
C TYR A 20 -13.50 -3.89 -9.51
N GLU A 21 -14.80 -3.62 -9.52
CA GLU A 21 -15.52 -3.13 -10.70
C GLU A 21 -15.02 -1.75 -11.15
N THR A 22 -14.73 -0.86 -10.19
CA THR A 22 -14.30 0.51 -10.49
C THR A 22 -12.84 0.57 -10.92
N TYR A 23 -11.94 -0.15 -10.23
CA TYR A 23 -10.50 0.01 -10.43
C TYR A 23 -9.68 -1.29 -10.30
N GLY A 24 -10.09 -2.25 -9.47
CA GLY A 24 -9.29 -3.44 -9.17
C GLY A 24 -9.04 -4.32 -10.39
N LYS A 25 -10.05 -4.51 -11.25
CA LYS A 25 -9.91 -5.23 -12.53
C LYS A 25 -8.84 -4.60 -13.42
N ASN A 26 -8.85 -3.28 -13.55
CA ASN A 26 -7.84 -2.57 -14.34
C ASN A 26 -6.45 -2.63 -13.71
N CYS A 27 -6.34 -2.62 -12.38
CA CYS A 27 -5.08 -2.85 -11.69
C CYS A 27 -4.50 -4.23 -12.04
N ILE A 28 -5.30 -5.30 -11.94
CA ILE A 28 -4.88 -6.67 -12.30
C ILE A 28 -4.45 -6.74 -13.76
N LEU A 29 -5.29 -6.29 -14.70
CA LEU A 29 -4.98 -6.35 -16.12
C LEU A 29 -3.70 -5.57 -16.47
N SER A 30 -3.53 -4.39 -15.86
CA SER A 30 -2.34 -3.57 -16.05
C SER A 30 -1.10 -4.20 -15.40
N PHE A 31 -1.27 -4.90 -14.27
CA PHE A 31 -0.22 -5.68 -13.62
C PHE A 31 0.25 -6.81 -14.53
N LEU A 32 -0.68 -7.67 -14.98
CA LEU A 32 -0.38 -8.82 -15.82
C LEU A 32 0.33 -8.43 -17.12
N LYS A 33 -0.04 -7.26 -17.69
CA LYS A 33 0.55 -6.74 -18.93
C LYS A 33 1.96 -6.18 -18.75
N ASN A 34 2.23 -5.49 -17.64
CA ASN A 34 3.40 -4.61 -17.55
C ASN A 34 4.40 -4.98 -16.44
N TRP A 35 4.04 -5.86 -15.50
CA TRP A 35 4.97 -6.31 -14.47
C TRP A 35 5.82 -7.49 -14.97
N PRO A 36 7.07 -7.65 -14.47
CA PRO A 36 7.91 -8.78 -14.85
C PRO A 36 7.22 -10.12 -14.57
N GLU A 37 7.38 -11.09 -15.48
CA GLU A 37 6.68 -12.39 -15.43
C GLU A 37 6.95 -13.21 -14.16
N HIS A 38 8.07 -12.99 -13.48
CA HIS A 38 8.43 -13.68 -12.24
C HIS A 38 7.81 -13.05 -10.99
N VAL A 39 7.14 -11.90 -11.11
CA VAL A 39 6.46 -11.24 -9.99
C VAL A 39 5.03 -11.75 -9.91
N ARG A 40 4.62 -12.15 -8.72
CA ARG A 40 3.25 -12.58 -8.42
C ARG A 40 2.47 -11.48 -7.72
N MET A 41 1.14 -11.54 -7.81
CA MET A 41 0.21 -10.68 -7.09
C MET A 41 -0.66 -11.54 -6.17
N LEU A 42 -0.59 -11.26 -4.88
CA LEU A 42 -1.49 -11.77 -3.85
C LEU A 42 -2.63 -10.77 -3.66
N ILE A 43 -3.85 -11.25 -3.79
CA ILE A 43 -5.08 -10.46 -3.76
C ILE A 43 -5.92 -10.96 -2.59
N TYR A 44 -6.24 -10.06 -1.66
CA TYR A 44 -7.28 -10.29 -0.67
C TYR A 44 -8.60 -9.72 -1.20
N ALA A 45 -9.48 -10.61 -1.62
CA ALA A 45 -10.77 -10.28 -2.23
C ALA A 45 -11.87 -10.29 -1.17
N GLU A 46 -12.47 -9.14 -0.89
CA GLU A 46 -13.57 -9.00 0.07
C GLU A 46 -14.92 -9.12 -0.64
N ASN A 47 -15.61 -10.26 -0.46
CA ASN A 47 -16.94 -10.49 -1.01
C ASN A 47 -17.01 -10.28 -2.54
N VAL A 48 -15.96 -10.67 -3.27
CA VAL A 48 -15.86 -10.51 -4.72
C VAL A 48 -15.14 -11.69 -5.36
N GLN A 49 -15.65 -12.12 -6.51
CA GLN A 49 -15.01 -13.11 -7.35
C GLN A 49 -14.13 -12.39 -8.38
N VAL A 50 -12.82 -12.64 -8.34
CA VAL A 50 -11.88 -12.16 -9.36
C VAL A 50 -12.00 -13.06 -10.59
N GLU A 51 -12.29 -12.47 -11.75
CA GLU A 51 -12.54 -13.22 -12.99
C GLU A 51 -11.26 -13.59 -13.73
N GLU A 52 -10.18 -12.83 -13.51
CA GLU A 52 -8.91 -13.05 -14.17
C GLU A 52 -8.22 -14.32 -13.65
N ILE A 53 -7.85 -15.20 -14.59
CA ILE A 53 -7.13 -16.44 -14.31
C ILE A 53 -5.73 -16.34 -14.94
N ASP A 54 -4.70 -16.25 -14.11
CA ASP A 54 -3.29 -16.25 -14.51
C ASP A 54 -2.45 -16.88 -13.38
N PRO A 55 -1.43 -17.71 -13.67
CA PRO A 55 -0.60 -18.38 -12.66
C PRO A 55 0.16 -17.42 -11.73
N ARG A 56 0.25 -16.13 -12.08
CA ARG A 56 0.85 -15.09 -11.23
C ARG A 56 -0.13 -14.53 -10.19
N LEU A 57 -1.43 -14.80 -10.31
CA LEU A 57 -2.44 -14.35 -9.37
C LEU A 57 -2.67 -15.40 -8.28
N ILE A 58 -2.63 -14.94 -7.04
CA ILE A 58 -3.01 -15.72 -5.85
C ILE A 58 -4.17 -14.97 -5.23
N VAL A 59 -5.38 -15.51 -5.35
CA VAL A 59 -6.59 -14.87 -4.83
C VAL A 59 -7.01 -15.60 -3.55
N LEU A 60 -7.16 -14.85 -2.46
CA LEU A 60 -7.67 -15.33 -1.19
C LEU A 60 -9.00 -14.66 -0.88
N ASP A 61 -9.93 -15.40 -0.29
CA ASP A 61 -11.09 -14.80 0.38
C ASP A 61 -10.59 -14.03 1.60
N GLN A 62 -10.84 -12.72 1.63
CA GLN A 62 -10.33 -11.86 2.70
C GLN A 62 -10.94 -12.21 4.05
N ASN A 63 -12.23 -12.58 4.11
CA ASN A 63 -12.93 -12.86 5.36
C ASN A 63 -12.40 -14.14 6.01
N GLU A 64 -12.06 -15.14 5.19
CA GLU A 64 -11.46 -16.39 5.67
C GLU A 64 -9.99 -16.19 6.04
N ALA A 65 -9.23 -15.43 5.25
CA ALA A 65 -7.80 -15.23 5.47
C ALA A 65 -7.50 -14.28 6.64
N LEU A 66 -8.38 -13.33 6.94
CA LEU A 66 -8.15 -12.26 7.92
C LEU A 66 -9.25 -12.22 9.01
N PRO A 67 -9.41 -13.27 9.85
CA PRO A 67 -10.48 -13.31 10.86
C PRO A 67 -10.38 -12.17 11.89
N GLU A 68 -9.17 -11.74 12.27
CA GLU A 68 -8.96 -10.62 13.19
C GLU A 68 -9.42 -9.27 12.60
N LEU A 69 -9.34 -9.11 11.28
CA LEU A 69 -9.90 -7.93 10.60
C LEU A 69 -11.41 -7.88 10.74
N GLU A 70 -12.09 -9.02 10.62
CA GLU A 70 -13.55 -9.10 10.76
C GLU A 70 -13.98 -8.84 12.21
N ILE A 71 -13.21 -9.30 13.19
CA ILE A 71 -13.40 -8.95 14.62
C ILE A 71 -13.23 -7.44 14.82
N PHE A 72 -12.18 -6.85 14.26
CA PHE A 72 -11.91 -5.41 14.34
C PHE A 72 -13.05 -4.59 13.72
N LYS A 73 -13.44 -4.90 12.48
CA LYS A 73 -14.54 -4.22 11.77
C LYS A 73 -15.84 -4.29 12.56
N LYS A 74 -16.18 -5.46 13.11
CA LYS A 74 -17.38 -5.64 13.94
C LYS A 74 -17.32 -4.85 15.24
N THR A 75 -16.16 -4.81 15.90
CA THR A 75 -15.96 -4.07 17.15
C THR A 75 -16.13 -2.56 16.97
N TYR A 76 -15.66 -2.02 15.84
CA TYR A 76 -15.61 -0.58 15.59
C TYR A 76 -16.58 -0.09 14.51
N SER A 77 -17.53 -0.91 14.04
CA SER A 77 -18.46 -0.55 12.95
C SER A 77 -19.26 0.71 13.23
N ASP A 78 -19.61 0.93 14.51
CA ASP A 78 -20.44 2.07 14.93
C ASP A 78 -19.62 3.18 15.61
N HIS A 79 -18.30 3.04 15.70
CA HIS A 79 -17.46 4.03 16.38
C HIS A 79 -17.22 5.24 15.46
N PRO A 80 -17.71 6.46 15.77
CA PRO A 80 -17.69 7.58 14.82
C PRO A 80 -16.27 7.95 14.37
N PHE A 81 -15.31 7.97 15.30
CA PHE A 81 -13.92 8.29 14.98
C PHE A 81 -13.22 7.21 14.16
N ALA A 82 -13.74 5.98 14.11
CA ALA A 82 -13.21 4.91 13.26
C ALA A 82 -13.87 4.88 11.87
N ASN A 83 -14.95 5.66 11.68
CA ASN A 83 -15.81 5.68 10.50
C ASN A 83 -15.95 7.12 9.92
N GLY A 84 -14.90 7.91 10.02
CA GLY A 84 -14.71 9.15 9.29
C GLY A 84 -15.14 10.43 10.02
N ALA A 85 -15.57 10.36 11.29
CA ALA A 85 -15.88 11.56 12.08
C ALA A 85 -14.63 12.16 12.74
N CYS A 86 -14.48 13.48 12.65
CA CYS A 86 -13.39 14.21 13.31
C CYS A 86 -13.63 14.27 14.83
N PRO A 87 -12.64 13.91 15.67
CA PRO A 87 -12.83 13.81 17.12
C PRO A 87 -12.97 15.19 17.77
N THR A 88 -12.40 16.22 17.16
CA THR A 88 -12.46 17.62 17.63
C THR A 88 -13.55 18.45 16.95
N ASN A 89 -14.21 17.91 15.93
CA ASN A 89 -15.31 18.58 15.23
C ASN A 89 -16.26 17.54 14.60
N PRO A 90 -17.18 16.96 15.38
CA PRO A 90 -18.03 15.85 14.95
C PRO A 90 -18.88 16.11 13.71
N ASP A 91 -19.16 17.38 13.37
CA ASP A 91 -19.89 17.75 12.15
C ASP A 91 -19.11 17.40 10.87
N ARG A 92 -17.79 17.28 10.97
CA ARG A 92 -16.92 16.82 9.89
C ARG A 92 -16.89 15.29 9.86
N THR A 93 -17.79 14.70 9.07
CA THR A 93 -17.93 13.25 8.85
C THR A 93 -17.38 12.82 7.48
N ASN A 94 -17.39 11.50 7.21
CA ASN A 94 -16.96 10.89 5.94
C ASN A 94 -15.53 11.26 5.50
N HIS A 95 -14.64 11.50 6.45
CA HIS A 95 -13.30 11.97 6.18
C HIS A 95 -12.27 10.86 6.33
N PHE A 96 -11.52 10.59 5.24
CA PHE A 96 -10.58 9.46 5.16
C PHE A 96 -9.53 9.40 6.28
N ARG A 97 -9.19 10.55 6.88
CA ARG A 97 -8.20 10.62 7.97
C ARG A 97 -8.62 9.84 9.23
N TRP A 98 -9.92 9.66 9.41
CA TRP A 98 -10.51 9.04 10.59
C TRP A 98 -11.33 7.80 10.24
N ASP A 99 -10.95 7.09 9.18
CA ASP A 99 -11.70 5.95 8.63
C ASP A 99 -10.90 4.64 8.83
N ALA A 100 -10.55 4.35 10.08
CA ALA A 100 -9.80 3.16 10.46
C ALA A 100 -10.45 1.87 9.95
N VAL A 101 -11.79 1.77 9.98
CA VAL A 101 -12.52 0.59 9.49
C VAL A 101 -12.18 0.33 8.02
N ARG A 102 -12.25 1.35 7.16
CA ARG A 102 -11.87 1.22 5.75
C ARG A 102 -10.39 0.89 5.57
N PHE A 103 -9.50 1.62 6.23
CA PHE A 103 -8.06 1.53 5.96
C PHE A 103 -7.38 0.34 6.64
N SER A 104 -8.03 -0.32 7.61
CA SER A 104 -7.54 -1.53 8.26
C SER A 104 -7.35 -2.71 7.29
N ASN A 105 -8.20 -2.86 6.26
CA ASN A 105 -8.09 -3.96 5.27
C ASN A 105 -6.66 -4.14 4.75
N LYS A 106 -6.00 -3.02 4.43
CA LYS A 106 -4.61 -2.99 3.98
C LYS A 106 -3.63 -3.46 5.04
N VAL A 107 -3.79 -3.01 6.27
CA VAL A 107 -2.87 -3.31 7.37
C VAL A 107 -2.88 -4.79 7.69
N PHE A 108 -4.07 -5.39 7.78
CA PHE A 108 -4.21 -6.82 8.04
C PHE A 108 -3.72 -7.66 6.84
N ALA A 109 -4.03 -7.25 5.60
CA ALA A 109 -3.52 -7.92 4.40
C ALA A 109 -1.98 -7.90 4.30
N ILE A 110 -1.34 -6.77 4.62
CA ILE A 110 0.12 -6.65 4.66
C ILE A 110 0.69 -7.55 5.75
N SER A 111 0.11 -7.51 6.95
CA SER A 111 0.63 -8.25 8.10
C SER A 111 0.55 -9.76 7.90
N ASP A 112 -0.58 -10.26 7.39
CA ASP A 112 -0.71 -11.67 7.01
C ASP A 112 0.27 -12.06 5.90
N ALA A 113 0.35 -11.25 4.84
CA ALA A 113 1.24 -11.54 3.73
C ALA A 113 2.72 -11.55 4.14
N ILE A 114 3.14 -10.69 5.09
CA ILE A 114 4.47 -10.75 5.70
C ILE A 114 4.67 -12.08 6.42
N ARG A 115 3.78 -12.43 7.36
CA ARG A 115 3.88 -13.67 8.15
C ARG A 115 4.02 -14.92 7.27
N ASN A 116 3.22 -15.00 6.21
CA ASN A 116 3.15 -16.18 5.34
C ASN A 116 4.27 -16.28 4.29
N ASN A 117 5.01 -15.19 4.05
CA ASN A 117 5.99 -15.13 2.95
C ASN A 117 7.41 -14.73 3.35
N LYS A 118 7.67 -14.28 4.58
CA LYS A 118 9.00 -13.78 5.00
C LYS A 118 10.17 -14.75 4.78
N HIS A 119 9.92 -16.06 4.84
CA HIS A 119 10.95 -17.09 4.62
C HIS A 119 11.10 -17.54 3.16
N LYS A 120 10.25 -17.03 2.26
CA LYS A 120 10.15 -17.49 0.86
C LYS A 120 10.59 -16.43 -0.15
N LEU A 121 10.55 -15.16 0.24
CA LEU A 121 10.65 -14.02 -0.66
C LEU A 121 11.55 -12.94 -0.04
N ASP A 122 11.96 -11.98 -0.86
CA ASP A 122 12.90 -10.94 -0.43
C ASP A 122 12.19 -9.64 -0.13
N GLN A 123 11.15 -9.35 -0.91
CA GLN A 123 10.38 -8.13 -0.80
C GLN A 123 8.89 -8.40 -0.96
N LEU A 124 8.11 -7.77 -0.08
CA LEU A 124 6.68 -7.58 -0.26
C LEU A 124 6.44 -6.14 -0.72
N ILE A 125 5.58 -5.95 -1.72
CA ILE A 125 5.20 -4.64 -2.24
C ILE A 125 3.70 -4.50 -2.06
N TRP A 126 3.28 -3.64 -1.14
CA TRP A 126 1.90 -3.20 -1.15
C TRP A 126 1.65 -2.27 -2.35
N LEU A 127 0.55 -2.50 -3.06
CA LEU A 127 0.06 -1.66 -4.15
C LEU A 127 -1.44 -1.42 -3.97
N ASP A 128 -1.86 -0.16 -3.80
CA ASP A 128 -3.28 0.16 -3.76
C ASP A 128 -3.94 -0.25 -5.10
N ALA A 129 -5.12 -0.88 -5.00
CA ALA A 129 -5.84 -1.46 -6.14
C ALA A 129 -6.34 -0.41 -7.15
N ASP A 130 -6.33 0.87 -6.81
CA ASP A 130 -6.60 1.98 -7.73
C ASP A 130 -5.34 2.47 -8.46
N THR A 131 -4.36 1.59 -8.66
CA THR A 131 -3.16 1.87 -9.46
C THR A 131 -3.26 1.25 -10.85
N ILE A 132 -2.92 2.04 -11.87
CA ILE A 132 -2.73 1.56 -13.24
C ILE A 132 -1.24 1.51 -13.55
N THR A 133 -0.75 0.35 -13.98
CA THR A 133 0.60 0.25 -14.58
C THR A 133 0.50 0.52 -16.07
N HIS A 134 0.96 1.67 -16.55
CA HIS A 134 0.77 2.13 -17.93
C HIS A 134 1.94 1.80 -18.87
N GLN A 135 3.08 1.35 -18.34
CA GLN A 135 4.25 0.96 -19.13
C GLN A 135 5.02 -0.21 -18.48
N PRO A 136 5.69 -1.10 -19.25
CA PRO A 136 6.47 -2.19 -18.68
C PRO A 136 7.50 -1.76 -17.64
N ILE A 137 7.49 -2.42 -16.48
CA ILE A 137 8.41 -2.17 -15.38
C ILE A 137 9.66 -3.05 -15.54
N PRO A 138 10.87 -2.46 -15.63
CA PRO A 138 12.09 -3.26 -15.63
C PRO A 138 12.28 -3.96 -14.28
N ALA A 139 12.66 -5.24 -14.26
CA ALA A 139 12.95 -5.96 -13.00
C ALA A 139 14.00 -5.24 -12.13
N LYS A 140 15.04 -4.68 -12.76
CA LYS A 140 16.07 -3.87 -12.09
C LYS A 140 15.51 -2.61 -11.41
N PHE A 141 14.37 -2.09 -11.87
CA PHE A 141 13.71 -0.95 -11.22
C PHE A 141 13.14 -1.38 -9.87
N LEU A 142 12.44 -2.51 -9.79
CA LEU A 142 11.92 -3.05 -8.53
C LEU A 142 13.07 -3.33 -7.54
N ASP A 143 14.13 -4.01 -8.00
CA ASP A 143 15.33 -4.30 -7.20
C ASP A 143 16.00 -3.04 -6.65
N LYS A 144 15.94 -1.94 -7.42
CA LYS A 144 16.48 -0.63 -7.02
C LYS A 144 15.59 0.04 -5.97
N LEU A 145 14.28 -0.11 -6.04
CA LEU A 145 13.36 0.44 -5.04
C LEU A 145 13.38 -0.33 -3.73
N ALA A 146 13.65 -1.63 -3.78
CA ALA A 146 13.69 -2.52 -2.63
C ALA A 146 14.49 -1.93 -1.45
N PRO A 147 13.93 -1.90 -0.23
CA PRO A 147 14.71 -1.66 0.98
C PRO A 147 15.67 -2.84 1.22
N ARG A 148 16.88 -2.58 1.72
CA ARG A 148 17.92 -3.61 1.97
C ARG A 148 18.66 -3.40 3.29
N GLY A 149 19.23 -4.48 3.80
CA GLY A 149 20.06 -4.44 5.01
C GLY A 149 19.25 -3.97 6.22
N LYS A 150 19.62 -2.81 6.79
CA LYS A 150 18.92 -2.20 7.93
C LYS A 150 17.65 -1.42 7.54
N GLU A 151 17.38 -1.28 6.24
CA GLU A 151 16.15 -0.65 5.78
C GLU A 151 14.99 -1.64 5.92
N LEU A 152 14.00 -1.29 6.74
CA LEU A 152 12.81 -2.13 6.96
C LEU A 152 11.79 -1.95 5.85
N ALA A 153 11.52 -0.70 5.46
CA ALA A 153 10.59 -0.39 4.39
C ALA A 153 11.10 0.76 3.49
N ALA A 154 10.62 0.76 2.25
CA ALA A 154 10.73 1.83 1.29
C ALA A 154 9.35 2.44 1.03
N TYR A 155 9.20 3.75 1.09
CA TYR A 155 7.90 4.41 0.95
C TYR A 155 8.00 5.83 0.39
N LEU A 156 6.87 6.38 -0.07
CA LEU A 156 6.77 7.75 -0.57
C LEU A 156 6.64 8.75 0.58
N ASN A 157 7.76 9.22 1.09
CA ASN A 157 7.78 10.32 2.06
C ASN A 157 7.41 11.65 1.40
N ARG A 158 6.71 12.48 2.16
CA ARG A 158 6.34 13.84 1.78
C ARG A 158 6.32 14.74 3.02
N ARG A 159 5.96 16.01 2.87
CA ARG A 159 5.70 16.88 4.02
C ARG A 159 4.53 16.30 4.83
N GLY A 160 4.80 15.88 6.07
CA GLY A 160 3.83 15.23 6.96
C GLY A 160 3.70 13.73 6.70
N CYS A 161 2.47 13.20 6.85
CA CYS A 161 2.14 11.80 6.63
C CYS A 161 2.54 11.33 5.21
N PRO A 162 3.17 10.16 5.05
CA PRO A 162 3.51 9.60 3.74
C PRO A 162 2.27 9.32 2.87
N GLU A 163 2.52 8.97 1.62
CA GLU A 163 1.52 8.34 0.74
C GLU A 163 1.85 6.85 0.65
N CYS A 164 0.99 5.98 1.19
CA CYS A 164 1.28 4.54 1.24
C CYS A 164 0.66 3.73 0.10
N GLY A 165 0.21 4.36 -0.99
CA GLY A 165 -0.31 3.61 -2.14
C GLY A 165 0.71 2.69 -2.83
N TRP A 166 1.98 2.89 -2.50
CA TRP A 166 3.06 1.93 -2.72
C TRP A 166 3.95 1.88 -1.48
N VAL A 167 4.20 0.69 -0.93
CA VAL A 167 5.19 0.46 0.13
C VAL A 167 5.91 -0.85 -0.12
N GLY A 168 7.25 -0.82 -0.11
CA GLY A 168 8.08 -2.01 -0.20
C GLY A 168 8.58 -2.39 1.19
N TYR A 169 8.44 -3.65 1.58
CA TYR A 169 8.90 -4.19 2.86
C TYR A 169 10.03 -5.20 2.65
N ASN A 170 11.10 -5.07 3.42
CA ASN A 170 12.23 -5.99 3.42
C ASN A 170 11.87 -7.22 4.26
N LEU A 171 11.48 -8.31 3.60
CA LEU A 171 11.09 -9.55 4.27
C LEU A 171 12.24 -10.28 4.97
N ARG A 172 13.48 -9.86 4.69
CA ARG A 172 14.69 -10.37 5.34
C ARG A 172 15.16 -9.49 6.50
N HIS A 173 14.43 -8.42 6.84
CA HIS A 173 14.78 -7.56 7.96
C HIS A 173 14.48 -8.29 9.29
N PRO A 174 15.38 -8.25 10.30
CA PRO A 174 15.18 -8.99 11.54
C PRO A 174 13.93 -8.56 12.32
N ASN A 175 13.54 -7.28 12.23
CA ASN A 175 12.36 -6.73 12.91
C ASN A 175 11.10 -6.67 12.00
N ILE A 176 11.04 -7.44 10.91
CA ILE A 176 9.88 -7.38 10.00
C ILE A 176 8.61 -7.96 10.65
N ASP A 177 8.77 -8.98 11.50
CA ASP A 177 7.67 -9.58 12.25
C ASP A 177 7.12 -8.62 13.29
N ASP A 178 7.98 -8.09 14.15
CA ASP A 178 7.62 -7.10 15.16
C ASP A 178 6.96 -5.86 14.52
N PHE A 179 7.39 -5.47 13.32
CA PHE A 179 6.76 -4.37 12.61
C PHE A 179 5.34 -4.70 12.15
N ALA A 180 5.15 -5.88 11.54
CA ALA A 180 3.82 -6.34 11.12
C ALA A 180 2.88 -6.49 12.32
N GLU A 181 3.38 -7.11 13.40
CA GLU A 181 2.64 -7.29 14.65
C GLU A 181 2.28 -5.93 15.28
N HIS A 182 3.22 -4.99 15.42
CA HIS A 182 2.91 -3.65 15.93
C HIS A 182 1.92 -2.89 15.05
N PHE A 183 1.97 -3.09 13.73
CA PHE A 183 1.06 -2.41 12.81
C PHE A 183 -0.37 -2.93 12.95
N GLU A 184 -0.55 -4.24 13.03
CA GLU A 184 -1.83 -4.87 13.30
C GLU A 184 -2.34 -4.56 14.72
N ASN A 185 -1.45 -4.61 15.72
CA ASN A 185 -1.80 -4.41 17.14
C ASN A 185 -2.38 -3.03 17.44
N ILE A 186 -1.93 -1.98 16.74
CA ILE A 186 -2.51 -0.64 16.91
C ILE A 186 -4.01 -0.63 16.61
N TYR A 187 -4.48 -1.49 15.69
CA TYR A 187 -5.90 -1.63 15.38
C TYR A 187 -6.60 -2.59 16.36
N THR A 188 -6.02 -3.76 16.63
CA THR A 188 -6.67 -4.78 17.48
C THR A 188 -6.75 -4.39 18.96
N SER A 189 -5.81 -3.58 19.47
CA SER A 189 -5.86 -3.07 20.86
C SER A 189 -6.74 -1.83 21.02
N GLY A 190 -7.08 -1.14 19.94
CA GLY A 190 -7.77 0.15 19.97
C GLY A 190 -6.84 1.37 20.10
N ASP A 191 -5.51 1.19 20.14
CA ASP A 191 -4.54 2.29 20.31
C ASP A 191 -4.66 3.35 19.20
N PHE A 192 -5.19 3.00 18.03
CA PHE A 192 -5.48 3.94 16.95
C PHE A 192 -6.42 5.08 17.37
N LEU A 193 -7.22 4.88 18.42
CA LEU A 193 -8.12 5.90 18.97
C LEU A 193 -7.38 7.07 19.63
N GLU A 194 -6.13 6.85 20.06
CA GLU A 194 -5.28 7.86 20.71
C GLU A 194 -4.43 8.65 19.70
N LEU A 195 -4.51 8.31 18.41
CA LEU A 195 -3.78 8.97 17.34
C LEU A 195 -4.57 10.16 16.75
N GLU A 196 -3.87 11.15 16.19
CA GLU A 196 -4.49 12.31 15.54
C GLU A 196 -5.29 11.94 14.28
N GLU A 197 -4.78 10.96 13.52
CA GLU A 197 -5.43 10.35 12.35
C GLU A 197 -5.21 8.82 12.46
N ASN A 198 -6.14 8.02 11.95
CA ASN A 198 -6.14 6.56 12.16
C ASN A 198 -6.19 5.72 10.87
N HIS A 199 -6.02 6.38 9.73
CA HIS A 199 -5.81 5.70 8.47
C HIS A 199 -4.42 5.07 8.38
N ASP A 200 -4.29 4.06 7.51
CA ASP A 200 -3.11 3.21 7.32
C ASP A 200 -1.78 3.99 7.26
N SER A 201 -1.75 5.09 6.47
CA SER A 201 -0.50 5.82 6.24
C SER A 201 -0.06 6.62 7.47
N TYR A 202 -1.00 7.09 8.30
CA TYR A 202 -0.67 7.80 9.54
C TYR A 202 -0.16 6.83 10.60
N VAL A 203 -0.81 5.67 10.75
CA VAL A 203 -0.37 4.60 11.66
C VAL A 203 1.00 4.06 11.23
N PHE A 204 1.21 3.80 9.94
CA PHE A 204 2.53 3.45 9.40
C PHE A 204 3.58 4.50 9.76
N TRP A 205 3.25 5.80 9.61
CA TRP A 205 4.18 6.88 9.93
C TRP A 205 4.46 7.00 11.43
N HIS A 206 3.48 6.73 12.28
CA HIS A 206 3.66 6.63 13.72
C HIS A 206 4.72 5.56 14.04
N LEU A 207 4.60 4.37 13.45
CA LEU A 207 5.59 3.29 13.62
C LEU A 207 6.96 3.64 13.06
N VAL A 208 7.03 4.23 11.87
CA VAL A 208 8.31 4.69 11.29
C VAL A 208 9.03 5.62 12.25
N LYS A 209 8.33 6.63 12.80
CA LYS A 209 8.91 7.57 13.77
C LYS A 209 9.41 6.85 15.03
N LYS A 210 8.60 5.94 15.59
CA LYS A 210 8.98 5.13 16.75
C LYS A 210 10.27 4.34 16.49
N TYR A 211 10.28 3.55 15.42
CA TYR A 211 11.40 2.67 15.06
C TYR A 211 12.68 3.45 14.75
N GLN A 212 12.57 4.64 14.14
CA GLN A 212 13.72 5.52 13.91
C GLN A 212 14.27 6.10 15.22
N ASN A 213 13.39 6.61 16.09
CA ASN A 213 13.79 7.22 17.36
C ASN A 213 14.45 6.19 18.31
N GLU A 214 13.97 4.96 18.28
CA GLU A 214 14.49 3.84 19.07
C GLU A 214 15.69 3.13 18.41
N ASN A 215 16.16 3.61 17.25
CA ASN A 215 17.24 3.01 16.46
C ASN A 215 17.02 1.52 16.08
N ILE A 216 15.76 1.10 15.95
CA ILE A 216 15.36 -0.28 15.60
C ILE A 216 15.57 -0.57 14.10
N ALA A 217 15.31 0.41 13.24
CA ALA A 217 15.41 0.27 11.79
C ALA A 217 15.69 1.60 11.08
N THR A 218 16.22 1.52 9.85
CA THR A 218 16.23 2.63 8.91
C THR A 218 15.14 2.46 7.86
N PHE A 219 14.88 3.50 7.07
CA PHE A 219 13.86 3.48 6.03
C PHE A 219 14.34 4.17 4.77
N LYS A 220 13.93 3.62 3.63
CA LYS A 220 14.29 4.13 2.32
C LYS A 220 13.22 5.10 1.80
N LEU A 221 13.67 6.30 1.46
CA LEU A 221 12.78 7.40 1.08
C LEU A 221 12.68 7.47 -0.45
N LEU A 222 11.47 7.28 -1.00
CA LEU A 222 11.21 7.30 -2.45
C LEU A 222 10.60 8.62 -2.95
N GLY A 223 10.22 9.50 -2.03
CA GLY A 223 9.68 10.82 -2.32
C GLY A 223 10.62 11.93 -1.85
N SER A 224 10.05 13.00 -1.32
CA SER A 224 10.79 14.17 -0.84
C SER A 224 10.07 14.83 0.32
N ARG A 225 10.77 15.11 1.42
CA ARG A 225 10.20 15.80 2.61
C ARG A 225 9.65 17.20 2.31
N TYR A 226 10.02 17.78 1.17
CA TYR A 226 9.56 19.09 0.72
C TYR A 226 8.34 19.02 -0.21
N ALA A 227 8.01 17.83 -0.74
CA ALA A 227 6.89 17.66 -1.62
C ALA A 227 5.57 17.57 -0.84
N SER A 228 4.47 17.93 -1.51
CA SER A 228 3.10 17.78 -1.04
C SER A 228 2.23 17.25 -2.19
N GLY A 229 0.93 17.03 -1.93
CA GLY A 229 0.00 16.60 -2.98
C GLY A 229 0.19 15.16 -3.43
N HIS A 230 0.15 14.94 -4.74
CA HIS A 230 0.17 13.61 -5.37
C HIS A 230 1.60 13.10 -5.58
N ILE A 231 2.28 12.69 -4.51
CA ILE A 231 3.71 12.37 -4.58
C ILE A 231 3.99 11.09 -5.38
N PHE A 232 3.05 10.16 -5.44
CA PHE A 232 3.20 8.91 -6.19
C PHE A 232 3.56 9.18 -7.65
N ILE A 233 2.69 9.89 -8.37
CA ILE A 233 2.90 10.21 -9.79
C ILE A 233 3.98 11.27 -9.99
N ASN A 234 4.51 11.88 -8.94
CA ASN A 234 5.63 12.82 -9.01
C ASN A 234 6.96 12.20 -8.54
N SER A 235 6.98 10.89 -8.31
CA SER A 235 8.17 10.11 -7.95
C SER A 235 8.69 9.29 -9.14
N SER A 236 9.71 8.46 -8.90
CA SER A 236 10.15 7.49 -9.91
C SER A 236 9.09 6.45 -10.30
N LEU A 237 8.09 6.19 -9.45
CA LEU A 237 6.98 5.27 -9.73
C LEU A 237 6.09 5.78 -10.86
N GLY A 238 5.84 7.09 -10.92
CA GLY A 238 4.97 7.68 -11.95
C GLY A 238 5.46 7.47 -13.39
N LYS A 239 6.72 7.02 -13.57
CA LYS A 239 7.24 6.61 -14.89
C LYS A 239 6.52 5.38 -15.44
N TYR A 240 5.96 4.56 -14.58
CA TYR A 240 5.35 3.28 -14.95
C TYR A 240 3.91 3.15 -14.45
N MET A 241 3.54 3.91 -13.42
CA MET A 241 2.29 3.73 -12.69
C MET A 241 1.55 5.05 -12.49
N ASP A 242 0.22 5.00 -12.42
CA ASP A 242 -0.66 6.11 -12.07
C ASP A 242 -1.57 5.67 -10.92
N HIS A 243 -1.48 6.35 -9.78
CA HIS A 243 -2.28 6.06 -8.60
C HIS A 243 -3.53 6.94 -8.62
N LEU A 244 -4.68 6.33 -8.92
CA LEU A 244 -5.93 7.00 -9.24
C LEU A 244 -6.73 7.42 -8.01
N LYS A 245 -6.07 7.87 -6.94
CA LYS A 245 -6.76 8.25 -5.70
C LYS A 245 -7.81 9.36 -5.89
N GLY A 246 -8.93 9.21 -5.18
CA GLY A 246 -10.05 10.16 -5.19
C GLY A 246 -10.82 10.14 -6.53
N PRO A 247 -11.23 11.30 -7.07
CA PRO A 247 -12.01 11.38 -8.32
C PRO A 247 -11.33 10.79 -9.57
N ARG A 248 -10.05 10.44 -9.46
CA ARG A 248 -9.27 9.87 -10.57
C ARG A 248 -9.66 8.41 -10.84
N LYS A 249 -10.29 7.72 -9.88
CA LYS A 249 -10.82 6.35 -10.06
C LYS A 249 -11.80 6.32 -11.22
N ASP A 250 -12.73 7.27 -11.23
CA ASP A 250 -13.76 7.39 -12.25
C ASP A 250 -13.19 7.96 -13.56
N ALA A 251 -12.23 8.88 -13.46
CA ALA A 251 -11.58 9.45 -14.64
C ALA A 251 -10.62 8.47 -15.36
N GLY A 252 -10.21 7.40 -14.68
CA GLY A 252 -9.25 6.41 -15.18
C GLY A 252 -7.81 6.93 -15.32
N LYS A 253 -7.53 8.18 -14.92
CA LYS A 253 -6.23 8.85 -15.13
C LYS A 253 -6.06 10.06 -14.22
N SER A 254 -4.83 10.30 -13.74
CA SER A 254 -4.47 11.56 -13.08
C SER A 254 -4.45 12.73 -14.08
N SER A 255 -4.85 13.92 -13.62
CA SER A 255 -4.90 15.10 -14.48
C SER A 255 -3.51 15.71 -14.69
N PRO A 256 -3.28 16.48 -15.78
CA PRO A 256 -2.03 17.20 -15.96
C PRO A 256 -1.69 18.18 -14.82
N LYS A 257 -2.72 18.69 -14.10
CA LYS A 257 -2.54 19.57 -12.94
C LYS A 257 -1.95 18.87 -11.72
N ASP A 258 -2.00 17.54 -11.69
CA ASP A 258 -1.43 16.72 -10.62
C ASP A 258 0.09 16.54 -10.79
N LEU A 259 0.64 16.87 -11.97
CA LEU A 259 2.06 16.76 -12.26
C LEU A 259 2.80 18.05 -11.85
N HIS A 260 3.81 17.87 -11.01
CA HIS A 260 4.78 18.89 -10.59
C HIS A 260 6.16 18.68 -11.20
N ILE A 261 6.34 17.57 -11.92
CA ILE A 261 7.52 17.27 -12.72
C ILE A 261 7.12 17.05 -14.17
N SER A 262 7.99 17.43 -15.10
CA SER A 262 7.79 17.12 -16.51
C SER A 262 7.91 15.61 -16.73
N ARG A 263 6.89 15.04 -17.38
CA ARG A 263 6.81 13.64 -17.76
C ARG A 263 6.77 13.50 -19.26
N LYS A 264 7.40 12.45 -19.78
CA LYS A 264 7.57 12.22 -21.22
C LYS A 264 6.96 10.90 -21.68
N GLU A 265 6.52 10.08 -20.73
CA GLU A 265 5.91 8.80 -21.03
C GLU A 265 4.56 9.05 -21.74
N PRO A 266 4.19 8.28 -22.77
CA PRO A 266 2.97 8.51 -23.56
C PRO A 266 1.70 8.60 -22.71
N TRP A 267 1.67 7.90 -21.58
CA TRP A 267 0.59 8.00 -20.60
C TRP A 267 0.35 9.43 -20.15
N TRP A 268 1.36 10.29 -20.03
CA TRP A 268 1.20 11.65 -19.51
C TRP A 268 0.99 12.72 -20.58
N THR A 269 1.25 12.40 -21.83
CA THR A 269 1.18 13.35 -22.96
C THR A 269 -0.06 13.20 -23.81
N ASN A 270 -0.78 12.08 -23.68
CA ASN A 270 -1.99 11.75 -24.44
C ASN A 270 -3.27 12.07 -23.67
#